data_AF-A0A962X8M4-F1
#
_entry.id   AF-A0A962X8M4-F1
#
_cell.length_a   1.000
_cell.length_b   1.000
_cell.length_c   1.000
_cell.angle_alpha   90.00
_cell.angle_beta   90.00
_cell.angle_gamma   90.00
#
_symmetry.space_group_name_H-M   'P 1'
#
loop_
_entity.id
_entity.type
_entity.pdbx_description
1 polymer ?
#
loop_
_entity_poly.entity_id
_entity_poly.type
_entity_poly.pdbx_seq_one_letter_code
_entity_poly.pdbx_strand_id
1 'polypeptide(L)'
;LNLRADLLGTRVRVTNIEPGLAESEFSLVRFKGDDTQAAKVYQGTQPLRPEDIADIVYWATSRPAHVNLNSIEVMPVCQAFAPFAISRES
;
A
#
# COMPACT_ATOMS: atom_id res chain seq x y z
N LEU A 1 -6.89 4.75 -13.50
CA LEU A 1 -6.57 3.99 -14.75
C LEU A 1 -6.44 4.86 -15.99
N ASN A 2 -6.67 6.18 -15.93
CA ASN A 2 -6.63 7.08 -17.09
C ASN A 2 -5.30 7.02 -17.85
N LEU A 3 -4.17 7.00 -17.13
CA LEU A 3 -2.84 6.87 -17.77
C LEU A 3 -2.71 5.60 -18.65
N ARG A 4 -3.39 4.50 -18.31
CA ARG A 4 -3.40 3.31 -19.17
C ARG A 4 -4.17 3.52 -20.47
N ALA A 5 -5.26 4.28 -20.42
CA ALA A 5 -6.03 4.61 -21.61
C ALA A 5 -5.22 5.51 -22.54
N ASP A 6 -4.52 6.50 -21.98
CA ASP A 6 -3.66 7.42 -22.74
C ASP A 6 -2.49 6.71 -23.43
N LEU A 7 -2.03 5.59 -22.87
CA LEU A 7 -0.91 4.79 -23.37
C LEU A 7 -1.34 3.59 -24.25
N LEU A 8 -2.62 3.49 -24.63
CA LEU A 8 -3.11 2.43 -25.50
C LEU A 8 -2.36 2.41 -26.85
N GLY A 9 -1.96 1.23 -27.30
CA GLY A 9 -1.16 1.05 -28.51
C GLY A 9 0.35 1.18 -28.29
N THR A 10 0.79 1.69 -27.13
CA THR A 10 2.18 1.59 -26.70
C THR A 10 2.47 0.24 -26.03
N ARG A 11 3.73 -0.03 -25.70
CA ARG A 11 4.15 -1.19 -24.87
C ARG A 11 4.49 -0.79 -23.43
N VAL A 12 4.07 0.41 -23.01
CA VAL A 12 4.26 0.89 -21.63
C VAL A 12 3.17 0.31 -20.74
N ARG A 13 3.55 -0.17 -19.55
CA ARG A 13 2.65 -0.73 -18.54
C ARG A 13 2.46 0.27 -17.40
N VAL A 14 1.31 0.20 -16.73
CA VAL A 14 0.99 1.03 -15.56
C VAL A 14 0.36 0.14 -14.50
N THR A 15 0.91 0.19 -13.29
CA THR A 15 0.43 -0.57 -12.13
C THR A 15 0.35 0.36 -10.94
N ASN A 16 -0.78 0.34 -10.23
CA ASN A 16 -0.92 1.00 -8.93
C ASN A 16 -0.64 -0.03 -7.82
N ILE A 17 0.27 0.29 -6.90
CA ILE A 17 0.55 -0.53 -5.72
C ILE A 17 -0.08 0.18 -4.53
N GLU A 18 -0.94 -0.52 -3.78
CA GLU A 18 -1.80 0.04 -2.74
C GLU A 18 -1.53 -0.70 -1.41
N PRO A 19 -0.45 -0.37 -0.68
CA PRO A 19 -0.15 -0.99 0.60
C PRO A 19 -1.06 -0.48 1.72
N GLY A 20 -1.40 -1.38 2.65
CA GLY A 20 -2.01 -1.08 3.93
C GLY A 20 -0.99 -0.66 4.99
N LEU A 21 -1.12 -1.21 6.19
CA LEU A 21 -0.24 -0.95 7.33
C LEU A 21 1.17 -1.49 7.06
N ALA A 22 2.09 -0.58 6.78
CA ALA A 22 3.50 -0.87 6.56
C ALA A 22 4.38 -0.06 7.52
N GLU A 23 5.33 -0.73 8.17
CA GLU A 23 6.30 -0.07 9.04
C GLU A 23 7.50 0.41 8.22
N SER A 24 7.60 1.73 8.10
CA SER A 24 8.68 2.46 7.42
C SER A 24 8.80 3.84 8.05
N GLU A 25 9.64 4.71 7.48
CA GLU A 25 9.73 6.13 7.88
C GLU A 25 8.43 6.91 7.67
N PHE A 26 7.43 6.33 6.98
CA PHE A 26 6.13 6.99 6.73
C PHE A 26 5.49 7.56 8.00
N SER A 27 5.37 6.77 9.07
CA SER A 27 4.76 7.27 10.31
C SER A 27 5.66 8.27 11.03
N LEU A 28 6.98 8.14 10.93
CA LEU A 28 7.91 9.10 11.50
C LEU A 28 7.77 10.48 10.84
N VAL A 29 7.72 10.52 9.51
CA VAL A 29 7.48 11.74 8.74
C VAL A 29 6.09 12.32 9.06
N ARG A 30 5.06 11.46 9.10
CA ARG A 30 3.68 11.85 9.45
C ARG A 30 3.61 12.54 10.82
N PHE A 31 4.34 12.03 11.81
CA PHE A 31 4.39 12.58 13.16
C PHE A 31 5.58 13.52 13.40
N LYS A 32 6.18 14.06 12.34
CA LYS A 32 7.21 15.13 12.41
C LYS A 32 8.42 14.78 13.27
N GLY A 33 8.86 13.52 13.23
CA GLY A 33 10.00 13.05 14.03
C GLY A 33 9.63 12.51 15.41
N ASP A 34 8.34 12.42 15.77
CA ASP A 34 7.92 11.77 17.01
C ASP A 34 7.95 10.24 16.88
N ASP A 35 9.10 9.66 17.24
CA ASP A 35 9.34 8.21 17.26
C ASP A 35 8.34 7.46 18.15
N THR A 36 7.89 8.07 19.26
CA THR A 36 6.98 7.42 20.20
C THR A 36 5.59 7.27 19.61
N GLN A 37 5.08 8.32 18.94
CA GLN A 37 3.81 8.24 18.22
C GLN A 37 3.90 7.30 17.01
N ALA A 38 5.01 7.34 16.26
CA ALA A 38 5.21 6.45 15.12
C ALA A 38 5.22 4.97 15.54
N ALA A 39 5.98 4.61 16.59
CA ALA A 39 6.05 3.24 17.09
C ALA A 39 4.70 2.70 17.58
N LYS A 40 3.88 3.56 18.19
CA LYS A 40 2.53 3.18 18.68
C LYS A 40 1.59 2.71 17.57
N VAL A 41 1.76 3.20 16.34
CA VAL A 41 0.93 2.75 15.20
C VAL A 41 1.10 1.26 14.91
N TYR A 42 2.30 0.73 15.14
CA TYR A 42 2.67 -0.65 14.80
C TYR A 42 2.70 -1.58 16.02
N GLN A 43 2.64 -1.02 17.23
CA GLN A 43 2.77 -1.74 18.48
C GLN A 43 1.81 -2.93 18.60
N GLY A 44 2.35 -4.11 18.89
CA GLY A 44 1.56 -5.33 19.08
C GLY A 44 0.99 -5.94 17.80
N THR A 45 1.47 -5.52 16.63
CA THR A 45 1.04 -6.02 15.32
C THR A 45 2.21 -6.55 14.50
N GLN A 46 1.91 -7.27 13.42
CA GLN A 46 2.89 -7.64 12.39
C GLN A 46 2.55 -6.88 11.11
N PRO A 47 3.04 -5.64 10.94
CA PRO A 47 2.78 -4.84 9.74
C PRO A 47 3.61 -5.36 8.55
N LEU A 48 3.28 -4.89 7.35
CA LEU A 48 4.14 -5.07 6.18
C LEU A 48 5.49 -4.39 6.40
N ARG A 49 6.53 -4.94 5.79
CA ARG A 49 7.88 -4.39 5.79
C ARG A 49 8.22 -3.81 4.41
N PRO A 50 9.21 -2.90 4.31
CA PRO A 50 9.66 -2.36 3.03
C PRO A 50 10.03 -3.46 2.01
N GLU A 51 10.57 -4.58 2.49
CA GLU A 51 10.97 -5.72 1.68
C GLU A 51 9.77 -6.43 1.04
N ASP A 52 8.63 -6.51 1.73
CA ASP A 52 7.40 -7.09 1.19
C ASP A 52 6.90 -6.28 -0.01
N ILE A 53 6.95 -4.94 0.10
CA ILE A 53 6.54 -4.04 -0.98
C ILE A 53 7.53 -4.08 -2.14
N ALA A 54 8.83 -4.14 -1.83
CA ALA A 54 9.87 -4.27 -2.85
C ALA A 54 9.71 -5.56 -3.67
N ASP A 55 9.41 -6.69 -3.01
CA ASP A 55 9.14 -7.96 -3.70
C ASP A 55 7.90 -7.88 -4.60
N ILE A 56 6.82 -7.24 -4.13
CA ILE A 56 5.61 -7.04 -4.94
C ILE A 56 5.89 -6.16 -6.17
N VAL A 57 6.65 -5.08 -6.01
CA VAL A 57 7.05 -4.22 -7.13
C VAL A 57 7.91 -5.01 -8.13
N TYR A 58 8.88 -5.78 -7.63
CA TYR A 58 9.70 -6.66 -8.47
C TYR A 58 8.83 -7.66 -9.24
N TRP A 59 7.93 -8.36 -8.54
CA TRP A 59 7.02 -9.33 -9.15
C TRP A 59 6.13 -8.71 -10.23
N ALA A 60 5.57 -7.52 -9.98
CA ALA A 60 4.72 -6.80 -10.93
C ALA A 60 5.52 -6.40 -12.19
N THR A 61 6.74 -5.92 -12.00
CA THR A 61 7.62 -5.53 -13.10
C THR A 61 8.19 -6.72 -13.85
N SER A 62 8.34 -7.90 -13.22
CA SER A 62 8.87 -9.12 -13.83
C SER A 62 7.87 -9.87 -14.71
N ARG A 63 6.59 -9.46 -14.75
CA ARG A 63 5.58 -10.13 -15.57
C ARG A 63 5.93 -10.05 -17.07
N PRO A 64 5.51 -11.04 -17.90
CA PRO A 64 5.71 -10.98 -19.35
C PRO A 64 5.22 -9.67 -19.95
N ALA A 65 5.86 -9.21 -21.04
CA ALA A 65 5.61 -7.87 -21.61
C ALA A 65 4.16 -7.59 -22.03
N HIS A 66 3.34 -8.62 -22.26
CA HIS A 66 1.92 -8.49 -22.61
C HIS A 66 0.99 -8.46 -21.39
N VAL A 67 1.52 -8.65 -20.18
CA VAL A 67 0.77 -8.70 -18.93
C VAL A 67 0.92 -7.39 -18.18
N ASN A 68 -0.20 -6.73 -17.91
CA ASN A 68 -0.30 -5.54 -17.08
C ASN A 68 -1.17 -5.83 -15.85
N LEU A 69 -0.65 -5.54 -14.65
CA LEU A 69 -1.42 -5.55 -13.42
C LEU A 69 -1.97 -4.14 -13.18
N ASN A 70 -3.28 -3.97 -13.06
CA ASN A 70 -3.88 -2.64 -12.95
C ASN A 70 -3.67 -2.03 -11.57
N SER A 71 -4.02 -2.80 -10.55
CA SER A 71 -3.88 -2.48 -9.14
C SER A 71 -3.51 -3.73 -8.38
N ILE A 72 -2.76 -3.54 -7.30
CA ILE A 72 -2.46 -4.57 -6.29
C ILE A 72 -2.69 -3.89 -4.94
N GLU A 73 -3.80 -4.23 -4.31
CA GLU A 73 -4.05 -3.89 -2.91
C GLU A 73 -3.48 -4.99 -2.03
N VAL A 74 -2.63 -4.61 -1.07
CA VAL A 74 -1.94 -5.55 -0.18
C VAL A 74 -1.99 -5.04 1.25
N MET A 75 -2.40 -5.90 2.17
CA MET A 75 -2.48 -5.59 3.60
C MET A 75 -1.78 -6.69 4.40
N PRO A 76 -1.20 -6.37 5.57
CA PRO A 76 -0.79 -7.41 6.49
C PRO A 76 -2.03 -8.17 6.98
N VAL A 77 -1.88 -9.46 7.28
CA VAL A 77 -3.00 -10.33 7.70
C VAL A 77 -3.72 -9.80 8.95
N CYS A 78 -3.03 -9.04 9.81
CA CYS A 78 -3.63 -8.44 10.99
C CYS A 78 -4.53 -7.21 10.70
N GLN A 79 -4.65 -6.76 9.44
CA GLN A 79 -5.48 -5.63 9.04
C GLN A 79 -6.67 -6.09 8.18
N ALA A 80 -7.87 -5.61 8.52
CA ALA A 80 -9.10 -5.85 7.76
C ALA A 80 -10.07 -4.66 7.88
N PHE A 81 -11.20 -4.74 7.17
CA PHE A 81 -12.26 -3.72 7.21
C PHE A 81 -12.98 -3.68 8.57
N ALA A 82 -13.37 -2.48 9.00
CA ALA A 82 -14.12 -2.25 10.24
C ALA A 82 -15.60 -1.94 9.98
N PRO A 83 -16.50 -2.10 10.97
CA PRO A 83 -17.88 -1.63 10.89
C PRO A 83 -17.96 -0.10 10.68
N PHE A 84 -19.10 0.37 10.18
CA PHE A 84 -19.36 1.81 10.02
C PHE A 84 -19.33 2.54 11.38
N ALA A 85 -18.68 3.70 11.41
CA ALA A 85 -18.76 4.60 12.55
C ALA A 85 -20.14 5.28 12.59
N ILE A 86 -20.81 5.23 13.75
CA ILE A 86 -22.14 5.81 13.95
C ILE A 86 -22.03 6.98 14.92
N SER A 87 -22.29 8.19 14.44
CA SER A 87 -22.50 9.36 15.31
C SER A 87 -23.83 9.23 16.05
N ARG A 88 -23.84 9.55 17.34
CA ARG A 88 -25.05 9.51 18.18
C ARG A 88 -25.19 10.85 18.89
N GLU A 89 -26.37 11.45 18.78
CA GLU A 89 -26.74 12.63 19.56
C GLU A 89 -27.00 12.17 21.00
N SER A 90 -26.35 12.83 21.96
CA SER A 90 -26.57 12.67 23.40
C SER A 90 -27.62 13.65 23.89
#